data_AF-M3XSE9-F1
#
_entry.id   AF-M3XSE9-F1
#
_cell.length_a   1.000
_cell.length_b   1.000
_cell.length_c   1.000
_cell.angle_alpha   90.00
_cell.angle_beta   90.00
_cell.angle_gamma   90.00
#
_symmetry.space_group_name_H-M   'P 1'
#
loop_
_entity.id
_entity.type
_entity.pdbx_description
1 polymer ?
#
loop_
_entity_poly.entity_id
_entity_poly.type
_entity_poly.pdbx_seq_one_letter_code
_entity_poly.pdbx_strand_id
1 'polypeptide(L)'
;METSLTSHAAPAQQLQPRDVRKIILELQHLSKGLLEDYLKRETGVPESNHFLLPCLTSDSQPPRINSSAILPYFRAIKPLSDKNMIDKITEQLDKLKFQHKPETEVSVPADTFESKSFILTILQQFSACLERVFKSLNPGPQ
;
A
#
# COMPACT_ATOMS: atom_id res chain seq x y z
N MET A 1 -13.80 -4.61 49.46
CA MET A 1 -13.45 -3.41 48.67
C MET A 1 -13.05 -3.89 47.30
N GLU A 2 -13.97 -3.83 46.34
CA GLU A 2 -13.73 -4.20 44.95
C GLU A 2 -13.57 -2.92 44.14
N THR A 3 -12.38 -2.70 43.58
CA THR A 3 -12.15 -1.65 42.58
C THR A 3 -12.18 -2.29 41.21
N SER A 4 -13.34 -2.20 40.56
CA SER A 4 -13.53 -2.62 39.17
C SER A 4 -12.92 -1.56 38.26
N LEU A 5 -11.81 -1.88 37.59
CA LEU A 5 -11.20 -1.05 36.57
C LEU A 5 -11.81 -1.44 35.22
N THR A 6 -12.87 -0.75 34.81
CA THR A 6 -13.36 -0.83 33.43
C THR A 6 -12.43 -0.03 32.52
N SER A 7 -11.46 -0.70 31.91
CA SER A 7 -10.70 -0.16 30.79
C SER A 7 -11.62 0.01 29.58
N HIS A 8 -12.07 1.24 29.33
CA HIS A 8 -12.64 1.61 28.05
C HIS A 8 -11.51 1.69 27.02
N ALA A 9 -11.21 0.57 26.36
CA ALA A 9 -10.51 0.62 25.09
C ALA A 9 -11.43 1.39 24.13
N ALA A 10 -10.95 2.54 23.62
CA ALA A 10 -11.65 3.27 22.57
C ALA A 10 -11.95 2.30 21.41
N PRO A 11 -13.14 2.36 20.77
CA PRO A 11 -13.40 1.52 19.62
C PRO A 11 -12.35 1.88 18.56
N ALA A 12 -11.47 0.94 18.23
CA ALA A 12 -10.69 1.06 17.02
C ALA A 12 -11.70 1.30 15.90
N GLN A 13 -11.63 2.46 15.22
CA GLN A 13 -12.57 2.82 14.17
C GLN A 13 -12.44 1.79 13.04
N GLN A 14 -13.26 0.76 13.11
CA GLN A 14 -13.27 -0.30 12.13
C GLN A 14 -14.04 0.24 10.92
N LEU A 15 -13.30 0.55 9.85
CA LEU A 15 -13.89 0.94 8.57
C LEU A 15 -14.95 -0.08 8.13
N GLN A 16 -16.07 0.43 7.61
CA GLN A 16 -17.10 -0.44 7.05
C GLN A 16 -16.56 -1.17 5.81
N PRO A 17 -16.94 -2.44 5.55
CA PRO A 17 -16.47 -3.18 4.38
C PRO A 17 -16.70 -2.46 3.04
N ARG A 18 -17.81 -1.72 2.94
CA ARG A 18 -18.13 -0.89 1.77
C ARG A 18 -17.10 0.23 1.56
N ASP A 19 -16.67 0.88 2.63
CA ASP A 19 -15.69 1.96 2.58
C ASP A 19 -14.31 1.41 2.23
N VAL A 20 -13.92 0.27 2.81
CA VAL A 20 -12.69 -0.45 2.43
C VAL A 20 -12.70 -0.77 0.94
N ARG A 21 -13.79 -1.34 0.41
CA ARG A 21 -13.91 -1.64 -1.02
C ARG A 21 -13.77 -0.39 -1.89
N LYS A 22 -14.37 0.73 -1.49
CA LYS A 22 -14.25 2.01 -2.20
C LYS A 22 -12.80 2.50 -2.22
N ILE A 23 -12.12 2.46 -1.07
CA ILE A 23 -10.71 2.85 -0.96
C ILE A 23 -9.82 1.96 -1.85
N ILE A 24 -10.04 0.64 -1.84
CA ILE A 24 -9.27 -0.28 -2.70
C ILE A 24 -9.49 0.01 -4.19
N LEU A 25 -10.72 0.33 -4.61
CA LEU A 25 -11.02 0.73 -6.00
C LEU A 25 -10.29 2.02 -6.40
N GLU A 26 -10.31 3.04 -5.52
CA GLU A 26 -9.59 4.29 -5.75
C GLU A 26 -8.07 4.04 -5.84
N LEU A 27 -7.52 3.22 -4.95
CA LEU A 27 -6.11 2.82 -4.98
C LEU A 27 -5.74 2.06 -6.26
N GLN A 28 -6.60 1.17 -6.77
CA GLN A 28 -6.36 0.48 -8.04
C GLN A 28 -6.25 1.47 -9.20
N HIS A 29 -7.16 2.43 -9.27
CA HIS A 29 -7.15 3.45 -10.32
C HIS A 29 -5.87 4.31 -10.25
N LEU A 30 -5.53 4.81 -9.06
CA LEU A 30 -4.34 5.63 -8.84
C LEU A 30 -3.05 4.83 -9.12
N SER A 31 -2.95 3.61 -8.61
CA SER A 31 -1.79 2.73 -8.80
C SER A 31 -1.55 2.43 -10.28
N LYS A 32 -2.61 2.12 -11.03
CA LYS A 32 -2.52 1.82 -12.45
C LYS A 32 -2.04 3.03 -13.25
N GLY A 33 -2.64 4.20 -13.02
CA GLY A 33 -2.22 5.43 -13.70
C GLY A 33 -0.75 5.77 -13.42
N LEU A 34 -0.33 5.67 -12.14
CA LEU A 34 1.04 5.96 -11.75
C LEU A 34 2.05 4.99 -12.39
N LEU A 35 1.73 3.69 -12.42
CA LEU A 35 2.56 2.67 -13.05
C LEU A 35 2.67 2.89 -14.57
N GLU A 36 1.55 3.15 -15.24
CA GLU A 36 1.53 3.41 -16.68
C GLU A 36 2.35 4.66 -17.05
N ASP A 37 2.21 5.74 -16.29
CA ASP A 37 2.95 6.97 -16.53
C ASP A 37 4.45 6.80 -16.25
N TYR A 38 4.80 6.00 -15.25
CA TYR A 38 6.19 5.63 -14.98
C TYR A 38 6.79 4.81 -16.14
N LEU A 39 6.08 3.77 -16.62
CA LEU A 39 6.52 2.93 -17.73
C LEU A 39 6.68 3.70 -19.05
N LYS A 40 5.85 4.72 -19.29
CA LYS A 40 5.99 5.61 -20.46
C LYS A 40 7.23 6.50 -20.37
N ARG A 41 7.59 6.92 -19.16
CA ARG A 41 8.74 7.81 -18.91
C ARG A 41 10.06 7.05 -18.89
N GLU A 42 10.08 5.89 -18.24
CA GLU A 42 11.29 5.12 -17.96
C GLU A 42 11.31 3.85 -18.81
N THR A 43 11.86 3.97 -20.02
CA THR A 43 12.00 2.84 -20.95
C THR A 43 13.27 2.04 -20.66
N GLY A 44 13.20 0.71 -20.82
CA GLY A 44 14.36 -0.17 -20.68
C GLY A 44 14.79 -0.48 -19.23
N VAL A 45 14.01 -0.06 -18.23
CA VAL A 45 14.24 -0.44 -16.82
C VAL A 45 13.60 -1.81 -16.57
N PRO A 46 14.37 -2.85 -16.19
CA PRO A 46 13.81 -4.14 -15.83
C PRO A 46 13.21 -4.10 -14.42
N GLU A 47 12.21 -4.94 -14.19
CA GLU A 47 11.78 -5.30 -12.85
C GLU A 47 12.92 -6.01 -12.11
N SER A 48 13.14 -5.63 -10.85
CA SER A 48 14.11 -6.28 -9.97
C SER A 48 13.41 -7.19 -8.98
N ASN A 49 13.93 -8.41 -8.86
CA ASN A 49 13.50 -9.38 -7.84
C ASN A 49 14.16 -9.14 -6.47
N HIS A 50 15.09 -8.18 -6.37
CA HIS A 50 15.81 -7.90 -5.14
C HIS A 50 15.00 -7.04 -4.16
N PHE A 51 13.94 -6.37 -4.66
CA PHE A 51 13.11 -5.49 -3.85
C PHE A 51 11.76 -6.16 -3.58
N LEU A 52 11.34 -6.12 -2.33
CA LEU A 52 10.07 -6.71 -1.88
C LEU A 52 9.26 -5.65 -1.14
N LEU A 53 8.00 -5.51 -1.55
CA LEU A 53 6.99 -4.72 -0.89
C LEU A 53 6.11 -5.65 -0.02
N PRO A 54 6.16 -5.55 1.31
CA PRO A 54 5.31 -6.32 2.22
C PRO A 54 3.85 -5.83 2.18
N CYS A 55 3.17 -6.07 1.07
CA CYS A 55 1.92 -5.41 0.71
C CYS A 55 0.67 -5.98 1.41
N LEU A 56 0.72 -7.21 1.91
CA LEU A 56 -0.41 -7.90 2.55
C LEU A 56 -0.09 -8.24 3.99
N THR A 57 -1.13 -8.25 4.83
CA THR A 57 -1.02 -8.74 6.21
C THR A 57 -1.09 -10.25 6.24
N SER A 58 -0.03 -10.91 6.74
CA SER A 58 0.08 -12.37 6.78
C SER A 58 -1.02 -13.06 7.60
N ASP A 59 -1.55 -12.37 8.62
CA ASP A 59 -2.47 -12.97 9.60
C ASP A 59 -3.96 -12.73 9.27
N SER A 60 -4.28 -12.21 8.08
CA SER A 60 -5.67 -11.87 7.69
C SER A 60 -6.27 -12.82 6.66
N GLN A 61 -7.48 -13.31 6.95
CA GLN A 61 -8.37 -14.00 6.01
C GLN A 61 -9.72 -13.26 5.97
N PRO A 62 -10.14 -12.67 4.83
CA PRO A 62 -9.44 -12.58 3.55
C PRO A 62 -8.19 -11.67 3.61
N PRO A 63 -7.29 -11.74 2.61
CA PRO A 63 -6.09 -10.89 2.54
C PRO A 63 -6.44 -9.40 2.61
N ARG A 64 -5.69 -8.64 3.41
CA ARG A 64 -5.83 -7.18 3.53
C ARG A 64 -4.53 -6.47 3.18
N ILE A 65 -4.66 -5.23 2.70
CA ILE A 65 -3.51 -4.36 2.45
C ILE A 65 -2.83 -4.02 3.78
N ASN A 66 -1.51 -4.16 3.82
CA ASN A 66 -0.69 -3.75 4.95
C ASN A 66 -0.23 -2.29 4.77
N SER A 67 -1.16 -1.35 4.94
CA SER A 67 -0.88 0.06 4.68
C SER A 67 0.30 0.60 5.50
N SER A 68 0.45 0.13 6.74
CA SER A 68 1.57 0.55 7.61
C SER A 68 2.93 0.18 7.04
N ALA A 69 3.04 -0.96 6.34
CA ALA A 69 4.28 -1.40 5.73
C ALA A 69 4.51 -0.81 4.33
N ILE A 70 3.45 -0.39 3.63
CA ILE A 70 3.54 0.19 2.28
C ILE A 70 3.88 1.68 2.31
N LEU A 71 3.30 2.43 3.25
CA LEU A 71 3.45 3.88 3.33
C LEU A 71 4.91 4.38 3.31
N PRO A 72 5.87 3.76 4.03
CA PRO A 72 7.26 4.18 3.99
C PRO A 72 7.88 4.11 2.58
N TYR A 73 7.51 3.12 1.78
CA TYR A 73 7.99 2.99 0.40
C TYR A 73 7.45 4.13 -0.47
N PHE A 74 6.16 4.45 -0.36
CA PHE A 74 5.55 5.55 -1.11
C PHE A 74 6.16 6.91 -0.74
N ARG A 75 6.49 7.12 0.53
CA ARG A 75 7.21 8.33 0.96
C ARG A 75 8.65 8.36 0.44
N ALA A 76 9.32 7.22 0.43
CA ALA A 76 10.69 7.10 -0.08
C ALA A 76 10.78 7.38 -1.59
N ILE A 77 9.79 6.95 -2.39
CA ILE A 77 9.77 7.21 -3.85
C ILE A 77 9.14 8.55 -4.23
N LYS A 78 8.45 9.24 -3.30
CA LYS A 78 7.81 10.54 -3.55
C LYS A 78 8.72 11.57 -4.25
N PRO A 79 9.98 11.81 -3.82
CA PRO A 79 10.82 12.81 -4.49
C PRO A 79 11.21 12.43 -5.92
N LEU A 80 11.04 11.16 -6.30
CA LEU A 80 11.52 10.57 -7.56
C LEU A 80 10.38 10.27 -8.54
N SER A 81 9.12 10.51 -8.16
CA SER A 81 7.93 10.15 -8.93
C SER A 81 6.88 11.29 -8.92
N ASP A 82 5.68 11.03 -9.45
CA ASP A 82 4.58 11.99 -9.44
C ASP A 82 4.10 12.25 -8.00
N LYS A 83 4.54 13.37 -7.43
CA LYS A 83 4.23 13.76 -6.06
C LYS A 83 2.73 13.82 -5.77
N ASN A 84 1.93 14.28 -6.72
CA ASN A 84 0.47 14.43 -6.54
C ASN A 84 -0.23 13.07 -6.50
N MET A 85 0.16 12.15 -7.39
CA MET A 85 -0.39 10.79 -7.36
C MET A 85 0.06 10.03 -6.10
N ILE A 86 1.33 10.17 -5.72
CA ILE A 86 1.88 9.57 -4.50
C ILE A 86 1.16 10.11 -3.26
N ASP A 87 0.86 11.40 -3.19
CA ASP A 87 0.13 12.01 -2.07
C ASP A 87 -1.30 11.46 -1.96
N LYS A 88 -2.01 11.31 -3.08
CA LYS A 88 -3.34 10.69 -3.10
C LYS A 88 -3.29 9.23 -2.67
N ILE A 89 -2.30 8.46 -3.12
CA ILE A 89 -2.14 7.05 -2.70
C ILE A 89 -1.85 6.99 -1.19
N THR A 90 -0.97 7.85 -0.70
CA THR A 90 -0.60 7.94 0.73
C THR A 90 -1.84 8.25 1.58
N GLU A 91 -2.66 9.22 1.17
CA GLU A 91 -3.91 9.59 1.86
C GLU A 91 -4.89 8.40 1.95
N GLN A 92 -5.06 7.65 0.86
CA GLN A 92 -5.92 6.47 0.84
C GLN A 92 -5.37 5.33 1.70
N LEU A 93 -4.06 5.13 1.71
CA LEU A 93 -3.40 4.14 2.57
C LEU A 93 -3.52 4.51 4.06
N ASP A 94 -3.42 5.80 4.41
CA ASP A 94 -3.59 6.26 5.79
C ASP A 94 -5.02 6.00 6.30
N LYS A 95 -6.05 6.10 5.45
CA LYS A 95 -7.43 5.70 5.81
C LYS A 95 -7.52 4.23 6.21
N LEU A 96 -6.71 3.36 5.58
CA LEU A 96 -6.65 1.93 5.85
C LEU A 96 -5.72 1.55 7.03
N LYS A 97 -5.09 2.50 7.74
CA LYS A 97 -4.27 2.18 8.90
C LYS A 97 -5.13 1.72 10.08
N PHE A 98 -5.02 0.44 10.42
CA PHE A 98 -5.72 -0.15 11.57
C PHE A 98 -4.94 -0.06 12.89
N GLN A 99 -3.63 0.23 12.84
CA GLN A 99 -2.77 0.39 14.01
C GLN A 99 -1.65 1.39 13.72
N HIS A 100 -1.31 2.24 14.69
CA HIS A 100 -0.07 3.02 14.68
C HIS A 100 1.11 2.09 15.04
N LYS A 101 1.52 1.24 14.10
CA LYS A 101 2.82 0.58 14.20
C LYS A 101 3.93 1.57 13.84
N PRO A 102 5.12 1.44 14.45
CA PRO A 102 6.30 2.15 14.00
C PRO A 102 6.52 1.88 12.51
N GLU A 103 6.73 2.94 11.76
CA GLU A 103 7.00 2.84 10.34
C GLU A 103 8.44 2.37 10.13
N THR A 104 8.62 1.38 9.28
CA THR A 104 9.95 0.89 8.91
C THR A 104 10.64 1.93 8.01
N GLU A 105 11.91 2.24 8.26
CA GLU A 105 12.69 3.05 7.33
C GLU A 105 13.00 2.25 6.06
N VAL A 106 12.77 2.87 4.90
CA VAL A 106 13.03 2.28 3.60
C VAL A 106 14.22 3.00 2.97
N SER A 107 15.28 2.25 2.70
CA SER A 107 16.45 2.76 1.98
C SER A 107 16.22 2.63 0.47
N VAL A 108 16.29 3.75 -0.25
CA VAL A 108 16.28 3.76 -1.71
C VAL A 108 17.71 3.57 -2.21
N PRO A 109 17.95 2.73 -3.24
CA PRO A 109 19.27 2.62 -3.85
C PRO A 109 19.81 3.98 -4.31
N ALA A 110 21.09 4.24 -4.07
CA ALA A 110 21.73 5.49 -4.50
C ALA A 110 22.05 5.52 -6.00
N ASP A 111 22.27 4.35 -6.59
CA ASP A 111 22.48 4.22 -8.03
C ASP A 111 21.20 4.57 -8.80
N THR A 112 21.34 5.34 -9.89
CA THR A 112 20.19 5.84 -10.64
C THR A 112 19.41 4.72 -11.33
N PHE A 113 20.09 3.71 -11.86
CA PHE A 113 19.43 2.59 -12.52
C PHE A 113 18.72 1.70 -11.49
N GLU A 114 19.39 1.39 -10.38
CA GLU A 114 18.78 0.64 -9.28
C GLU A 114 17.61 1.38 -8.64
N SER A 115 17.71 2.71 -8.46
CA SER A 115 16.61 3.52 -7.95
C SER A 115 15.40 3.46 -8.87
N LYS A 116 15.61 3.47 -10.20
CA LYS A 116 14.52 3.35 -11.16
C LYS A 116 13.88 1.96 -11.13
N SER A 117 14.69 0.91 -11.04
CA SER A 117 14.21 -0.46 -10.91
C SER A 117 13.47 -0.67 -9.60
N PHE A 118 13.96 -0.08 -8.50
CA PHE A 118 13.28 -0.04 -7.20
C PHE A 118 11.88 0.56 -7.32
N ILE A 119 11.74 1.77 -7.88
CA ILE A 119 10.44 2.41 -8.05
C ILE A 119 9.50 1.52 -8.88
N LEU A 120 9.97 1.00 -10.02
CA LEU A 120 9.19 0.14 -10.89
C LEU A 120 8.66 -1.09 -10.13
N THR A 121 9.54 -1.81 -9.44
CA THR A 121 9.18 -3.00 -8.65
C THR A 121 8.13 -2.66 -7.59
N ILE A 122 8.27 -1.55 -6.85
CA ILE A 122 7.29 -1.14 -5.84
C ILE A 122 5.92 -0.87 -6.47
N LEU A 123 5.86 -0.16 -7.60
CA LEU A 123 4.61 0.16 -8.28
C LEU A 123 3.92 -1.11 -8.83
N GLN A 124 4.68 -2.02 -9.43
CA GLN A 124 4.16 -3.28 -9.95
C GLN A 124 3.61 -4.18 -8.84
N GLN A 125 4.41 -4.39 -7.78
CA GLN A 125 3.99 -5.23 -6.65
C GLN A 125 2.76 -4.62 -5.96
N PHE A 126 2.71 -3.30 -5.76
CA PHE A 126 1.54 -2.65 -5.20
C PHE A 126 0.28 -2.87 -6.04
N SER A 127 0.37 -2.71 -7.36
CA SER A 127 -0.74 -2.96 -8.28
C SER A 127 -1.24 -4.41 -8.19
N ALA A 128 -0.32 -5.39 -8.22
CA ALA A 128 -0.65 -6.80 -8.10
C ALA A 128 -1.34 -7.14 -6.77
N CYS A 129 -0.90 -6.54 -5.66
CA CYS A 129 -1.50 -6.76 -4.36
C CYS A 129 -2.93 -6.20 -4.28
N LEU A 130 -3.17 -5.02 -4.86
CA LEU A 130 -4.51 -4.45 -4.94
C LEU A 130 -5.46 -5.31 -5.77
N GLU A 131 -5.01 -5.87 -6.90
CA GLU A 131 -5.81 -6.83 -7.67
C GLU A 131 -6.17 -8.08 -6.86
N ARG A 132 -5.20 -8.64 -6.12
CA ARG A 132 -5.44 -9.81 -5.28
C ARG A 132 -6.47 -9.53 -4.18
N VAL A 133 -6.34 -8.39 -3.50
CA VAL A 133 -7.31 -7.97 -2.47
C VAL A 133 -8.67 -7.74 -3.09
N PHE A 134 -8.75 -7.03 -4.22
CA PHE A 134 -10.02 -6.76 -4.88
C PHE A 134 -10.76 -8.03 -5.31
N LYS A 135 -10.04 -9.02 -5.85
CA LYS A 135 -10.60 -10.35 -6.17
C LYS A 135 -11.13 -11.04 -4.92
N SER A 136 -10.43 -10.94 -3.78
CA SER A 136 -10.90 -11.53 -2.51
C SER A 136 -12.14 -10.84 -1.93
N LEU A 137 -12.34 -9.55 -2.24
CA LEU A 137 -13.54 -8.79 -1.83
C LEU A 137 -14.75 -9.05 -2.73
N ASN A 138 -14.54 -9.67 -3.89
CA ASN A 138 -15.57 -10.02 -4.86
C ASN A 138 -15.38 -11.47 -5.31
N PRO A 139 -15.58 -12.46 -4.42
CA PRO A 139 -15.62 -13.84 -4.85
C PRO A 139 -16.74 -13.94 -5.91
N GLY A 140 -16.41 -14.42 -7.11
CA GLY A 140 -17.41 -14.71 -8.13
C GLY A 140 -18.45 -15.71 -7.60
N PRO A 141 -19.59 -15.89 -8.29
CA PRO A 141 -20.49 -16.97 -7.96
C PRO A 141 -19.71 -18.29 -8.04
N GLN A 142 -19.75 -19.06 -6.94
CA GLN A 142 -19.23 -20.44 -6.90
C GLN A 142 -20.07 -21.35 -7.79
#